data_AF-A0A067QB72-F1
#
_entry.id   AF-A0A067QB72-F1
#
_cell.length_a   1.000
_cell.length_b   1.000
_cell.length_c   1.000
_cell.angle_alpha   90.00
_cell.angle_beta   90.00
_cell.angle_gamma   90.00
#
_symmetry.space_group_name_H-M   'P 1'
#
loop_
_entity.id
_entity.type
_entity.pdbx_description
1 polymer ?
#
loop_
_entity_poly.entity_id
_entity_poly.type
_entity_poly.pdbx_seq_one_letter_code
_entity_poly.pdbx_strand_id
1 'polypeptide(L)'
;MTSDPPPRSSSTGKTVDLIRSTTPSSSGIPTANVIVFGETGVGKSSVINMVTCVNVASTSGGARGCTFGSGRYIVHTPHVTLNLFDTPGLDQSQEPATYAGVVRLVRSMKDGVNLLVYVIRGPRLWDLESMVKHYRVLFEVICQQMVPIVVVVTGLEWEEPCDGWWCKNRYAFDHHDMMFSGHACITAIRGKFNKRANRYVLEDEYNESVVKVMDVIKTHYSTRPFKMERASGFLAVLKTTFGGAAEQVFGPEVREPRSR
;
A
#
# COMPACT_ATOMS: atom_id res chain seq x y z
N MET A 1 29.83 -79.73 -20.81
CA MET A 1 29.63 -80.33 -19.48
C MET A 1 29.15 -79.20 -18.58
N THR A 2 27.84 -79.14 -18.29
CA THR A 2 27.21 -79.53 -17.00
C THR A 2 27.61 -78.61 -15.84
N SER A 3 26.69 -77.98 -15.07
CA SER A 3 25.22 -78.14 -14.99
C SER A 3 24.52 -77.02 -14.19
N ASP A 4 23.26 -76.73 -14.51
CA ASP A 4 22.25 -76.02 -13.69
C ASP A 4 21.46 -77.02 -12.80
N PRO A 5 20.43 -76.63 -11.99
CA PRO A 5 20.27 -75.54 -11.01
C PRO A 5 19.78 -76.18 -9.65
N PRO A 6 18.86 -75.64 -8.80
CA PRO A 6 18.43 -74.28 -8.44
C PRO A 6 18.86 -74.03 -6.94
N PRO A 7 18.05 -73.72 -5.88
CA PRO A 7 16.71 -73.10 -5.68
C PRO A 7 16.84 -71.55 -5.50
N ARG A 8 15.91 -70.66 -5.05
CA ARG A 8 14.57 -70.63 -4.38
C ARG A 8 14.58 -70.91 -2.86
N SER A 9 13.83 -70.23 -1.97
CA SER A 9 12.97 -69.02 -2.00
C SER A 9 13.13 -68.27 -0.65
N SER A 10 12.31 -67.35 -0.10
CA SER A 10 11.00 -66.72 -0.39
C SER A 10 10.79 -65.52 0.57
N SER A 11 9.84 -64.59 0.28
CA SER A 11 9.15 -63.67 1.22
C SER A 11 9.99 -62.60 2.00
N THR A 12 9.55 -61.37 2.30
CA THR A 12 8.26 -60.64 2.07
C THR A 12 8.43 -59.12 2.25
N GLY A 13 7.69 -58.30 1.48
CA GLY A 13 6.99 -57.12 2.04
C GLY A 13 7.54 -55.68 1.87
N LYS A 14 6.75 -54.86 1.15
CA LYS A 14 6.44 -53.41 1.39
C LYS A 14 7.50 -52.31 1.11
N THR A 15 7.32 -51.67 -0.06
CA THR A 15 6.92 -50.26 -0.26
C THR A 15 7.51 -49.14 0.63
N VAL A 16 8.21 -48.17 0.02
CA VAL A 16 7.77 -46.74 -0.16
C VAL A 16 8.67 -46.00 -1.18
N ASP A 17 8.17 -44.87 -1.70
CA ASP A 17 8.69 -44.18 -2.89
C ASP A 17 9.64 -42.99 -2.66
N LEU A 18 10.37 -42.65 -3.73
CA LEU A 18 10.72 -41.29 -4.18
C LEU A 18 11.12 -40.24 -3.12
N ILE A 19 12.44 -40.06 -2.94
CA ILE A 19 13.01 -38.74 -2.57
C ILE A 19 13.83 -38.22 -3.76
N ARG A 20 13.19 -37.44 -4.63
CA ARG A 20 13.90 -36.60 -5.60
C ARG A 20 14.37 -35.34 -4.87
N SER A 21 15.61 -35.35 -4.38
CA SER A 21 16.20 -34.28 -3.58
C SER A 21 16.00 -32.91 -4.22
N THR A 22 15.30 -32.02 -3.53
CA THR A 22 15.06 -30.65 -3.98
C THR A 22 16.36 -29.85 -4.00
N THR A 23 16.62 -29.16 -5.10
CA THR A 23 17.64 -28.12 -5.16
C THR A 23 17.23 -26.92 -4.27
N PRO A 24 18.19 -26.24 -3.62
CA PRO A 24 17.87 -25.07 -2.80
C PRO A 24 17.35 -23.94 -3.67
N SER A 25 16.23 -23.34 -3.27
CA SER A 25 15.69 -22.14 -3.92
C SER A 25 16.49 -20.90 -3.52
N SER A 26 16.74 -20.01 -4.47
CA SER A 26 17.41 -18.73 -4.23
C SER A 26 16.53 -17.82 -3.36
N SER A 27 16.87 -17.67 -2.09
CA SER A 27 16.15 -16.84 -1.13
C SER A 27 16.42 -15.34 -1.36
N GLY A 28 15.76 -14.76 -2.37
CA GLY A 28 15.71 -13.31 -2.55
C GLY A 28 14.92 -12.63 -1.42
N ILE A 29 15.25 -11.36 -1.13
CA ILE A 29 14.49 -10.54 -0.17
C ILE A 29 13.04 -10.40 -0.69
N PRO A 30 12.00 -10.71 0.12
CA PRO A 30 10.62 -10.65 -0.31
C PRO A 30 10.18 -9.22 -0.65
N THR A 31 9.15 -9.10 -1.48
CA THR A 31 8.54 -7.82 -1.86
C THR A 31 7.19 -7.61 -1.17
N ALA A 32 6.83 -6.35 -0.90
CA ALA A 32 5.51 -5.97 -0.42
C ALA A 32 5.01 -4.71 -1.15
N ASN A 33 3.82 -4.78 -1.73
CA ASN A 33 3.17 -3.67 -2.42
C ASN A 33 2.28 -2.89 -1.46
N VAL A 34 2.50 -1.58 -1.38
CA VAL A 34 1.84 -0.66 -0.45
C VAL A 34 1.14 0.43 -1.25
N ILE A 35 -0.16 0.63 -1.06
CA ILE A 35 -0.90 1.72 -1.70
C ILE A 35 -0.99 2.89 -0.72
N VAL A 36 -0.48 4.05 -1.11
CA VAL A 36 -0.51 5.30 -0.34
C VAL A 36 -1.64 6.17 -0.88
N PHE A 37 -2.68 6.38 -0.09
CA PHE A 37 -3.91 7.06 -0.53
C PHE A 37 -4.39 8.14 0.45
N GLY A 38 -5.37 8.93 -0.01
CA GLY A 38 -5.95 10.06 0.72
C GLY A 38 -6.18 11.26 -0.19
N GLU A 39 -6.71 12.34 0.38
CA GLU A 39 -7.15 13.51 -0.37
C GLU A 39 -6.02 14.31 -1.04
N THR A 40 -6.38 15.33 -1.81
CA THR A 40 -5.43 16.32 -2.32
C THR A 40 -4.89 17.19 -1.16
N GLY A 41 -3.58 17.39 -1.09
CA GLY A 41 -2.96 18.29 -0.09
C GLY A 41 -2.71 17.71 1.31
N VAL A 42 -3.07 16.45 1.58
CA VAL A 42 -2.83 15.77 2.88
C VAL A 42 -1.40 15.26 3.10
N GLY A 43 -0.50 15.49 2.13
CA GLY A 43 0.93 15.20 2.30
C GLY A 43 1.40 13.81 1.88
N LYS A 44 0.62 13.02 1.11
CA LYS A 44 1.02 11.69 0.58
C LYS A 44 2.46 11.66 0.03
N SER A 45 2.77 12.58 -0.88
CA SER A 45 4.08 12.67 -1.52
C SER A 45 5.19 13.09 -0.54
N SER A 46 4.87 13.81 0.54
CA SER A 46 5.81 14.08 1.65
C SER A 46 6.11 12.82 2.47
N VAL A 47 5.08 12.00 2.74
CA VAL A 47 5.23 10.69 3.41
C VAL A 47 6.10 9.76 2.54
N ILE A 48 5.88 9.73 1.23
CA ILE A 48 6.70 8.95 0.29
C ILE A 48 8.15 9.42 0.30
N ASN A 49 8.41 10.73 0.17
CA ASN A 49 9.78 11.28 0.19
C ASN A 49 10.50 11.08 1.53
N MET A 50 9.75 10.98 2.63
CA MET A 50 10.26 10.66 3.96
C MET A 50 10.78 9.21 4.02
N VAL A 51 10.04 8.23 3.49
CA VAL A 51 10.43 6.80 3.53
C VAL A 51 11.37 6.35 2.41
N THR A 52 11.42 7.05 1.28
CA THR A 52 12.44 6.83 0.24
C THR A 52 13.79 7.47 0.58
N CYS A 53 13.84 8.33 1.60
CA CYS A 53 14.97 9.19 1.95
C CYS A 53 15.46 10.12 0.81
N VAL A 54 14.68 10.27 -0.27
CA VAL A 54 15.03 11.05 -1.47
C VAL A 54 13.79 11.80 -1.96
N ASN A 55 13.98 13.06 -2.35
CA ASN A 55 12.90 13.95 -2.82
C ASN A 55 12.49 13.62 -4.28
N VAL A 56 11.86 12.45 -4.49
CA VAL A 56 11.50 11.89 -5.81
C VAL A 56 10.07 12.24 -6.21
N ALA A 57 9.14 12.30 -5.25
CA ALA A 57 7.75 12.67 -5.48
C ALA A 57 7.59 14.20 -5.49
N SER A 58 6.97 14.75 -6.54
CA SER A 58 6.83 16.19 -6.76
C SER A 58 5.96 16.88 -5.70
N THR A 59 6.55 17.52 -4.70
CA THR A 59 5.82 18.19 -3.59
C THR A 59 5.24 19.57 -3.96
N SER A 60 4.82 19.78 -5.21
CA SER A 60 4.26 21.04 -5.70
C SER A 60 2.96 20.81 -6.47
N GLY A 61 1.99 21.71 -6.27
CA GLY A 61 0.61 21.59 -6.77
C GLY A 61 0.43 21.79 -8.28
N GLY A 62 1.33 21.25 -9.10
CA GLY A 62 1.21 21.27 -10.55
C GLY A 62 0.36 20.11 -11.06
N ALA A 63 -0.92 20.35 -11.31
CA ALA A 63 -1.80 19.37 -11.95
C ALA A 63 -1.34 19.07 -13.40
N ARG A 64 -0.53 18.02 -13.57
CA ARG A 64 -0.22 17.42 -14.87
C ARG A 64 -0.59 15.94 -14.80
N GLY A 65 -1.60 15.55 -15.56
CA GLY A 65 -2.02 14.15 -15.65
C GLY A 65 -0.91 13.30 -16.27
N CYS A 66 -0.29 12.44 -15.47
CA CYS A 66 0.73 11.49 -15.92
C CYS A 66 0.12 10.10 -16.10
N THR A 67 -0.17 9.80 -17.36
CA THR A 67 -0.18 8.49 -18.04
C THR A 67 -0.07 7.23 -17.18
N PHE A 68 -1.10 6.37 -17.25
CA PHE A 68 -1.21 4.89 -17.04
C PHE A 68 -0.01 4.03 -16.56
N GLY A 69 0.88 4.56 -15.72
CA GLY A 69 2.06 3.92 -15.17
C GLY A 69 2.34 4.54 -13.81
N SER A 70 1.52 4.16 -12.82
CA SER A 70 1.56 4.67 -11.45
C SER A 70 2.98 4.72 -10.89
N GLY A 71 3.37 5.87 -10.34
CA GLY A 71 4.70 6.09 -9.74
C GLY A 71 4.97 5.09 -8.62
N ARG A 72 5.72 4.04 -8.93
CA ARG A 72 6.17 3.02 -7.97
C ARG A 72 7.53 3.42 -7.41
N TYR A 73 7.54 3.87 -6.16
CA TYR A 73 8.75 4.16 -5.41
C TYR A 73 9.21 2.88 -4.71
N ILE A 74 10.52 2.60 -4.72
CA ILE A 74 11.07 1.36 -4.16
C ILE A 74 11.91 1.72 -2.93
N VAL A 75 11.61 1.10 -1.78
CA VAL A 75 12.37 1.25 -0.54
C VAL A 75 12.93 -0.12 -0.16
N HIS A 76 14.26 -0.26 -0.19
CA HIS A 76 14.94 -1.48 0.21
C HIS A 76 15.19 -1.47 1.72
N THR A 77 14.83 -2.56 2.40
CA THR A 77 15.20 -2.84 3.79
C THR A 77 15.91 -4.20 3.88
N PRO A 78 16.60 -4.53 4.98
CA PRO A 78 17.27 -5.81 5.14
C PRO A 78 16.36 -7.05 5.08
N HIS A 79 15.04 -6.87 5.22
CA HIS A 79 14.07 -7.98 5.35
C HIS A 79 12.94 -7.96 4.31
N VAL A 80 12.65 -6.80 3.70
CA VAL A 80 11.61 -6.65 2.68
C VAL A 80 11.95 -5.48 1.74
N THR A 81 11.65 -5.62 0.44
CA THR A 81 11.63 -4.50 -0.51
C THR A 81 10.19 -4.00 -0.66
N LEU A 82 9.95 -2.76 -0.21
CA LEU A 82 8.64 -2.12 -0.27
C LEU A 82 8.47 -1.44 -1.63
N ASN A 83 7.38 -1.74 -2.32
CA ASN A 83 6.93 -1.03 -3.52
C ASN A 83 5.78 -0.11 -3.11
N LEU A 84 6.04 1.19 -3.01
CA LEU A 84 5.03 2.19 -2.64
C LEU A 84 4.40 2.76 -3.91
N PHE A 85 3.07 2.82 -3.97
CA PHE A 85 2.31 3.35 -5.08
C PHE A 85 1.49 4.56 -4.60
N ASP A 86 1.84 5.77 -5.06
CA ASP A 86 1.06 6.99 -4.81
C ASP A 86 -0.22 6.97 -5.64
N THR A 87 -1.37 7.28 -5.03
CA THR A 87 -2.60 7.54 -5.78
C THR A 87 -2.71 9.03 -6.12
N PRO A 88 -3.47 9.42 -7.17
CA PRO A 88 -3.99 10.77 -7.24
C PRO A 88 -4.72 11.16 -5.95
N GLY A 89 -4.87 12.45 -5.71
CA GLY A 89 -5.76 12.94 -4.65
C GLY A 89 -7.18 12.45 -4.86
N LEU A 90 -7.80 11.98 -3.79
CA LEU A 90 -9.25 11.87 -3.73
C LEU A 90 -9.78 13.29 -3.53
N ASP A 91 -10.42 13.85 -4.55
CA ASP A 91 -11.06 15.16 -4.50
C ASP A 91 -12.52 15.05 -4.94
N GLN A 92 -13.41 15.77 -4.25
CA GLN A 92 -14.87 15.62 -4.38
C GLN A 92 -15.40 15.80 -5.81
N SER A 93 -14.61 16.44 -6.70
CA SER A 93 -14.95 16.68 -8.10
C SER A 93 -14.49 15.59 -9.09
N GLN A 94 -13.55 14.70 -8.73
CA GLN A 94 -13.07 13.63 -9.60
C GLN A 94 -13.00 12.24 -8.92
N GLU A 95 -13.48 12.07 -7.69
CA GLU A 95 -13.39 10.79 -6.95
C GLU A 95 -13.73 9.54 -7.78
N PRO A 96 -14.81 9.49 -8.60
CA PRO A 96 -15.14 8.28 -9.37
C PRO A 96 -14.04 7.87 -10.35
N ALA A 97 -13.33 8.84 -10.93
CA ALA A 97 -12.18 8.60 -11.81
C ALA A 97 -10.92 8.21 -11.01
N THR A 98 -10.72 8.78 -9.82
CA THR A 98 -9.61 8.39 -8.93
C THR A 98 -9.81 6.98 -8.37
N TYR A 99 -11.02 6.61 -7.91
CA TYR A 99 -11.36 5.22 -7.53
C TYR A 99 -11.20 4.27 -8.71
N ALA A 100 -11.60 4.65 -9.93
CA ALA A 100 -11.34 3.87 -11.14
C ALA A 100 -9.84 3.64 -11.36
N GLY A 101 -9.00 4.66 -11.13
CA GLY A 101 -7.54 4.55 -11.10
C GLY A 101 -7.03 3.54 -10.07
N VAL A 102 -7.53 3.59 -8.83
CA VAL A 102 -7.16 2.64 -7.77
C VAL A 102 -7.60 1.21 -8.11
N VAL A 103 -8.81 1.00 -8.64
CA VAL A 103 -9.27 -0.33 -9.09
C VAL A 103 -8.39 -0.86 -10.22
N ARG A 104 -8.05 -0.04 -11.23
CA ARG A 104 -7.12 -0.43 -12.31
C ARG A 104 -5.74 -0.82 -11.76
N LEU A 105 -5.21 -0.05 -10.81
CA LEU A 105 -3.95 -0.31 -10.12
C LEU A 105 -3.97 -1.63 -9.35
N VAL A 106 -4.97 -1.86 -8.50
CA VAL A 106 -5.10 -3.12 -7.73
C VAL A 106 -5.26 -4.34 -8.65
N ARG A 107 -5.94 -4.20 -9.82
CA ARG A 107 -6.11 -5.29 -10.80
C ARG A 107 -4.86 -5.59 -11.64
N SER A 108 -3.93 -4.64 -11.76
CA SER A 108 -2.66 -4.82 -12.49
C SER A 108 -1.54 -5.42 -11.62
N MET A 109 -1.61 -5.25 -10.29
CA MET A 109 -0.69 -5.89 -9.34
C MET A 109 -0.83 -7.43 -9.34
N LYS A 110 -0.06 -8.11 -10.19
CA LYS A 110 0.03 -9.59 -10.24
C LYS A 110 0.37 -10.21 -8.88
N ASP A 111 1.18 -9.50 -8.10
CA ASP A 111 1.64 -9.94 -6.79
C ASP A 111 0.66 -9.57 -5.66
N GLY A 112 -0.37 -8.74 -5.95
CA GLY A 112 -1.38 -8.29 -5.00
C GLY A 112 -0.95 -7.08 -4.16
N VAL A 113 -1.77 -6.73 -3.17
CA VAL A 113 -1.56 -5.62 -2.23
C VAL A 113 -1.27 -6.18 -0.83
N ASN A 114 -0.24 -5.67 -0.15
CA ASN A 114 0.18 -6.11 1.17
C ASN A 114 -0.25 -5.15 2.28
N LEU A 115 -0.40 -3.85 1.99
CA LEU A 115 -0.76 -2.81 2.96
C LEU A 115 -1.48 -1.64 2.28
N LEU A 116 -2.46 -1.06 2.97
CA LEU A 116 -3.01 0.26 2.69
C LEU A 116 -2.44 1.28 3.69
N VAL A 117 -1.89 2.39 3.19
CA VAL A 117 -1.47 3.54 4.00
C VAL A 117 -2.40 4.70 3.69
N TYR A 118 -3.30 4.99 4.62
CA TYR A 118 -4.19 6.15 4.53
C TYR A 118 -3.48 7.37 5.13
N VAL A 119 -3.07 8.32 4.28
CA VAL A 119 -2.53 9.60 4.73
C VAL A 119 -3.67 10.60 4.92
N ILE A 120 -3.75 11.18 6.12
CA ILE A 120 -4.73 12.21 6.50
C ILE A 120 -4.00 13.42 7.06
N ARG A 121 -4.71 14.55 7.20
CA ARG A 121 -4.12 15.81 7.67
C ARG A 121 -4.85 16.37 8.88
N GLY A 122 -4.14 16.46 10.00
CA GLY A 122 -4.56 17.16 11.20
C GLY A 122 -4.19 18.66 11.18
N PRO A 123 -4.31 19.35 12.34
CA PRO A 123 -4.81 18.82 13.61
C PRO A 123 -6.36 18.80 13.70
N ARG A 124 -7.08 19.32 12.70
CA ARG A 124 -8.56 19.36 12.68
C ARG A 124 -9.13 18.34 11.70
N LEU A 125 -10.14 17.58 12.13
CA LEU A 125 -10.93 16.68 11.28
C LEU A 125 -12.06 17.48 10.61
N TRP A 126 -11.72 18.30 9.61
CA TRP A 126 -12.65 19.24 8.98
C TRP A 126 -13.61 18.62 7.94
N ASP A 127 -13.26 17.46 7.36
CA ASP A 127 -14.13 16.66 6.49
C ASP A 127 -14.08 15.18 6.86
N LEU A 128 -14.56 14.86 8.07
CA LEU A 128 -14.63 13.48 8.55
C LEU A 128 -15.56 12.60 7.69
N GLU A 129 -16.53 13.18 6.97
CA GLU A 129 -17.44 12.45 6.10
C GLU A 129 -16.72 11.93 4.83
N SER A 130 -15.96 12.78 4.12
CA SER A 130 -15.09 12.32 3.04
C SER A 130 -14.05 11.32 3.54
N MET A 131 -13.53 11.51 4.76
CA MET A 131 -12.56 10.56 5.32
C MET A 131 -13.14 9.15 5.54
N VAL A 132 -14.35 9.06 6.11
CA VAL A 132 -15.08 7.79 6.27
C VAL A 132 -15.40 7.18 4.91
N LYS A 133 -15.88 7.99 3.96
CA LYS A 133 -16.17 7.57 2.58
C LYS A 133 -14.95 6.97 1.88
N HIS A 134 -13.80 7.64 1.92
CA HIS A 134 -12.55 7.19 1.31
C HIS A 134 -12.04 5.90 1.96
N TYR A 135 -12.10 5.80 3.29
CA TYR A 135 -11.80 4.56 4.03
C TYR A 135 -12.68 3.40 3.53
N ARG A 136 -14.01 3.56 3.57
CA ARG A 136 -14.96 2.49 3.19
C ARG A 136 -14.78 2.05 1.74
N VAL A 137 -14.62 2.99 0.80
CA VAL A 137 -14.42 2.63 -0.61
C VAL A 137 -13.11 1.86 -0.84
N LEU A 138 -11.97 2.28 -0.26
CA LEU A 138 -10.70 1.61 -0.53
C LEU A 138 -10.48 0.34 0.30
N PHE A 139 -10.78 0.35 1.59
CA PHE A 139 -10.59 -0.80 2.47
C PHE A 139 -11.70 -1.85 2.29
N GLU A 140 -12.97 -1.45 2.36
CA GLU A 140 -14.10 -2.39 2.40
C GLU A 140 -14.54 -2.81 1.00
N VAL A 141 -14.73 -1.85 0.08
CA VAL A 141 -15.27 -2.16 -1.26
C VAL A 141 -14.19 -2.64 -2.22
N ILE A 142 -13.08 -1.92 -2.35
CA ILE A 142 -12.01 -2.26 -3.31
C ILE A 142 -11.13 -3.41 -2.77
N CYS A 143 -10.75 -3.36 -1.49
CA CYS A 143 -9.85 -4.36 -0.88
C CYS A 143 -10.56 -5.42 -0.03
N GLN A 144 -11.90 -5.44 0.02
CA GLN A 144 -12.71 -6.49 0.64
C GLN A 144 -12.41 -6.72 2.14
N GLN A 145 -11.86 -5.72 2.84
CA GLN A 145 -11.28 -5.81 4.19
C GLN A 145 -10.10 -6.81 4.33
N MET A 146 -9.57 -7.32 3.20
CA MET A 146 -8.52 -8.36 3.14
C MET A 146 -7.09 -7.82 3.16
N VAL A 147 -6.90 -6.50 3.30
CA VAL A 147 -5.59 -5.82 3.35
C VAL A 147 -5.51 -5.00 4.63
N PRO A 148 -4.49 -5.19 5.49
CA PRO A 148 -4.28 -4.32 6.65
C PRO A 148 -4.23 -2.84 6.23
N ILE A 149 -4.80 -1.96 7.06
CA ILE A 149 -4.84 -0.52 6.82
C ILE A 149 -4.24 0.23 8.01
N VAL A 150 -3.29 1.12 7.73
CA VAL A 150 -2.65 1.99 8.71
C VAL A 150 -2.91 3.45 8.36
N VAL A 151 -2.93 4.32 9.38
CA VAL A 151 -3.15 5.77 9.19
C VAL A 151 -1.89 6.57 9.50
N VAL A 152 -1.54 7.51 8.63
CA VAL A 152 -0.43 8.47 8.82
C VAL A 152 -1.00 9.87 8.88
N VAL A 153 -0.77 10.57 9.98
CA VAL A 153 -1.37 11.88 10.26
C VAL A 153 -0.31 12.97 10.10
N THR A 154 -0.46 13.78 9.06
CA THR A 154 0.41 14.95 8.77
C THR A 154 -0.19 16.24 9.34
N GLY A 155 0.55 17.35 9.30
CA GLY A 155 0.03 18.65 9.77
C GLY A 155 0.09 18.81 11.28
N LEU A 156 0.86 17.96 11.98
CA LEU A 156 0.98 17.91 13.43
C LEU A 156 2.27 18.58 13.93
N GLU A 157 2.92 19.39 13.10
CA GLU A 157 4.22 20.05 13.39
C GLU A 157 4.19 21.04 14.58
N TRP A 158 3.02 21.22 15.21
CA TRP A 158 2.79 22.11 16.36
C TRP A 158 1.95 21.44 17.46
N GLU A 159 1.72 20.12 17.39
CA GLU A 159 1.08 19.35 18.46
C GLU A 159 2.16 18.76 19.39
N GLU A 160 2.10 19.09 20.68
CA GLU A 160 3.06 18.65 21.69
C GLU A 160 2.35 17.82 22.78
N PRO A 161 2.69 16.53 22.98
CA PRO A 161 3.47 15.68 22.07
C PRO A 161 2.68 15.31 20.81
N CYS A 162 3.38 15.04 19.70
CA CYS A 162 2.77 14.79 18.39
C CYS A 162 1.79 13.59 18.40
N ASP A 163 2.15 12.47 19.04
CA ASP A 163 1.23 11.31 19.22
C ASP A 163 0.06 11.59 20.17
N GLY A 164 0.16 12.65 20.98
CA GLY A 164 -0.95 13.16 21.80
C GLY A 164 -2.16 13.57 20.97
N TRP A 165 -1.97 13.89 19.67
CA TRP A 165 -3.08 14.09 18.75
C TRP A 165 -3.95 12.83 18.57
N TRP A 166 -3.34 11.64 18.49
CA TRP A 166 -4.08 10.38 18.32
C TRP A 166 -4.99 10.10 19.52
N CYS A 167 -4.46 10.24 20.73
CA CYS A 167 -5.23 10.05 21.97
C CYS A 167 -6.45 10.99 22.07
N LYS A 168 -6.35 12.22 21.54
CA LYS A 168 -7.47 13.19 21.51
C LYS A 168 -8.53 12.83 20.45
N ASN A 169 -8.13 12.29 19.30
CA ASN A 169 -8.98 12.21 18.11
C ASN A 169 -9.45 10.79 17.74
N ARG A 170 -8.80 9.72 18.24
CA ARG A 170 -9.11 8.32 17.88
C ARG A 170 -10.60 7.98 18.03
N TYR A 171 -11.24 8.48 19.09
CA TYR A 171 -12.65 8.29 19.38
C TYR A 171 -13.58 8.63 18.18
N ALA A 172 -13.22 9.63 17.37
CA ALA A 172 -13.97 9.99 16.16
C ALA A 172 -13.86 8.94 15.03
N PHE A 173 -12.73 8.24 14.94
CA PHE A 173 -12.56 7.10 14.01
C PHE A 173 -13.28 5.86 14.54
N ASP A 174 -13.17 5.57 15.84
CA ASP A 174 -13.93 4.50 16.49
C ASP A 174 -15.45 4.70 16.33
N HIS A 175 -15.94 5.96 16.26
CA HIS A 175 -17.36 6.30 16.05
C HIS A 175 -17.89 6.11 14.62
N HIS A 176 -17.02 5.82 13.65
CA HIS A 176 -17.41 5.56 12.26
C HIS A 176 -16.90 4.20 11.75
N ASP A 177 -16.54 3.30 12.68
CA ASP A 177 -16.02 1.95 12.43
C ASP A 177 -14.67 1.93 11.67
N MET A 178 -13.90 3.02 11.74
CA MET A 178 -12.60 3.17 11.06
C MET A 178 -11.47 2.46 11.85
N MET A 179 -11.42 1.14 11.75
CA MET A 179 -10.45 0.27 12.42
C MET A 179 -9.09 0.21 11.71
N PHE A 180 -8.14 1.02 12.17
CA PHE A 180 -6.74 0.95 11.71
C PHE A 180 -5.92 -0.11 12.47
N SER A 181 -5.12 -0.89 11.73
CA SER A 181 -4.17 -1.86 12.27
C SER A 181 -3.01 -1.22 13.04
N GLY A 182 -2.69 0.03 12.70
CA GLY A 182 -1.62 0.84 13.30
C GLY A 182 -1.72 2.30 12.85
N HIS A 183 -1.01 3.20 13.53
CA HIS A 183 -1.06 4.64 13.28
C HIS A 183 0.34 5.28 13.43
N ALA A 184 0.55 6.44 12.79
CA ALA A 184 1.72 7.28 13.01
C ALA A 184 1.33 8.77 12.94
N CYS A 185 1.48 9.50 14.06
CA CYS A 185 1.41 10.96 14.06
C CYS A 185 2.80 11.54 13.76
N ILE A 186 2.89 12.42 12.76
CA ILE A 186 4.20 12.84 12.21
C ILE A 186 4.34 14.34 11.91
N THR A 187 5.58 14.78 12.04
CA THR A 187 6.10 16.06 11.53
C THR A 187 6.53 15.84 10.08
N ALA A 188 5.68 16.21 9.12
CA ALA A 188 5.88 15.85 7.71
C ALA A 188 6.85 16.77 6.95
N ILE A 189 7.36 17.82 7.60
CA ILE A 189 8.31 18.79 7.05
C ILE A 189 9.43 19.13 8.04
N ARG A 190 10.64 19.39 7.55
CA ARG A 190 11.78 19.82 8.38
C ARG A 190 11.69 21.30 8.84
N GLY A 191 10.64 22.03 8.47
CA GLY A 191 10.53 23.46 8.71
C GLY A 191 11.56 24.28 7.90
N LYS A 192 11.93 25.46 8.42
CA LYS A 192 12.90 26.38 7.79
C LYS A 192 14.34 25.96 8.14
N PHE A 193 15.30 26.25 7.25
CA PHE A 193 16.73 26.07 7.55
C PHE A 193 17.26 27.23 8.40
N ASN A 194 17.81 26.93 9.57
CA ASN A 194 18.39 27.90 10.48
C ASN A 194 19.90 28.05 10.22
N LYS A 195 20.27 29.12 9.50
CA LYS A 195 21.67 29.43 9.16
C LYS A 195 22.61 29.60 10.36
N ARG A 196 22.11 29.90 11.57
CA ARG A 196 22.96 30.04 12.77
C ARG A 196 23.26 28.70 13.44
N ALA A 197 22.30 27.77 13.41
CA ALA A 197 22.46 26.43 13.95
C ALA A 197 22.93 25.40 12.90
N ASN A 198 23.10 25.84 11.64
CA ASN A 198 23.46 25.02 10.47
C ASN A 198 22.56 23.78 10.27
N ARG A 199 21.28 23.87 10.66
CA ARG A 199 20.34 22.75 10.63
C ARG A 199 18.92 23.20 10.33
N TYR A 200 18.03 22.26 10.01
CA TYR A 200 16.60 22.55 9.91
C TYR A 200 15.94 22.69 11.29
N VAL A 201 14.85 23.47 11.39
CA VAL A 201 14.19 23.79 12.66
C VAL A 201 13.41 22.61 13.26
N LEU A 202 12.82 21.76 12.43
CA LEU A 202 12.04 20.56 12.84
C LEU A 202 12.74 19.30 12.31
N GLU A 203 14.04 19.19 12.52
CA GLU A 203 14.87 18.15 11.91
C GLU A 203 14.82 16.84 12.69
N ASP A 204 14.79 16.90 14.01
CA ASP A 204 14.79 15.72 14.88
C ASP A 204 13.42 15.04 14.84
N GLU A 205 12.36 15.84 14.96
CA GLU A 205 10.95 15.44 14.87
C GLU A 205 10.61 14.85 13.49
N TYR A 206 11.24 15.36 12.42
CA TYR A 206 11.15 14.78 11.08
C TYR A 206 11.90 13.44 10.99
N ASN A 207 13.08 13.32 11.59
CA ASN A 207 13.86 12.07 11.58
C ASN A 207 13.19 10.97 12.42
N GLU A 208 12.62 11.31 13.58
CA GLU A 208 11.74 10.41 14.36
C GLU A 208 10.51 9.99 13.55
N SER A 209 9.93 10.91 12.78
CA SER A 209 8.82 10.62 11.87
C SER A 209 9.21 9.63 10.76
N VAL A 210 10.43 9.72 10.19
CA VAL A 210 10.94 8.71 9.23
C VAL A 210 10.90 7.31 9.85
N VAL A 211 11.42 7.16 11.08
CA VAL A 211 11.42 5.88 11.80
C VAL A 211 9.99 5.40 12.04
N LYS A 212 9.11 6.27 12.55
CA LYS A 212 7.71 5.93 12.87
C LYS A 212 6.91 5.46 11.66
N VAL A 213 7.03 6.13 10.49
CA VAL A 213 6.35 5.68 9.26
C VAL A 213 6.95 4.37 8.74
N MET A 214 8.27 4.21 8.78
CA MET A 214 8.90 2.96 8.37
C MET A 214 8.49 1.79 9.28
N ASP A 215 8.40 2.00 10.59
CA ASP A 215 8.01 0.98 11.56
C ASP A 215 6.54 0.59 11.45
N VAL A 216 5.61 1.55 11.29
CA VAL A 216 4.19 1.20 11.08
C VAL A 216 3.98 0.44 9.76
N ILE A 217 4.74 0.75 8.71
CA ILE A 217 4.68 -0.01 7.44
C ILE A 217 5.28 -1.41 7.60
N LYS A 218 6.47 -1.54 8.19
CA LYS A 218 7.15 -2.84 8.41
C LYS A 218 6.39 -3.76 9.37
N THR A 219 5.66 -3.21 10.34
CA THR A 219 4.94 -3.99 11.37
C THR A 219 3.62 -4.55 10.87
N HIS A 220 2.93 -3.83 9.97
CA HIS A 220 1.54 -4.13 9.61
C HIS A 220 1.33 -4.63 8.17
N TYR A 221 2.35 -4.68 7.31
CA TYR A 221 2.17 -5.27 5.98
C TYR A 221 1.88 -6.78 6.07
N SER A 222 0.88 -7.24 5.31
CA SER A 222 0.57 -8.66 5.21
C SER A 222 1.64 -9.40 4.39
N THR A 223 2.14 -10.52 4.92
CA THR A 223 2.96 -11.48 4.16
C THR A 223 2.13 -12.29 3.14
N ARG A 224 0.80 -12.22 3.23
CA ARG A 224 -0.16 -12.80 2.28
C ARG A 224 -0.89 -11.68 1.53
N PRO A 225 -0.45 -11.29 0.33
CA PRO A 225 -1.03 -10.17 -0.40
C PRO A 225 -2.45 -10.49 -0.91
N PHE A 226 -3.36 -9.53 -0.80
CA PHE A 226 -4.67 -9.56 -1.42
C PHE A 226 -4.54 -9.48 -2.93
N LYS A 227 -5.15 -10.42 -3.65
CA LYS A 227 -5.23 -10.39 -5.12
C LYS A 227 -6.69 -10.24 -5.50
N MET A 228 -7.07 -9.06 -5.98
CA MET A 228 -8.45 -8.75 -6.34
C MET A 228 -8.99 -9.76 -7.35
N GLU A 229 -10.11 -10.39 -6.99
CA GLU A 229 -10.74 -11.39 -7.83
C GLU A 229 -11.23 -10.78 -9.15
N ARG A 230 -11.09 -11.54 -10.24
CA ARG A 230 -11.54 -11.13 -11.59
C ARG A 230 -12.98 -11.58 -11.89
N ALA A 231 -13.69 -12.13 -10.91
CA ALA A 231 -15.04 -12.67 -11.06
C ALA A 231 -16.06 -11.59 -11.42
N SER A 232 -16.95 -11.93 -12.36
CA SER A 232 -17.96 -11.01 -12.90
C SER A 232 -18.89 -10.41 -11.84
N GLY A 233 -19.17 -11.12 -10.76
CA GLY A 233 -19.99 -10.64 -9.64
C GLY A 233 -19.36 -9.47 -8.89
N PHE A 234 -18.06 -9.54 -8.56
CA PHE A 234 -17.36 -8.43 -7.91
C PHE A 234 -17.25 -7.21 -8.84
N LEU A 235 -17.04 -7.44 -10.14
CA LEU A 235 -17.09 -6.36 -11.13
C LEU A 235 -18.48 -5.71 -11.20
N ALA A 236 -19.57 -6.45 -10.98
CA ALA A 236 -20.91 -5.89 -10.90
C ALA A 236 -21.11 -5.01 -9.65
N VAL A 237 -20.59 -5.41 -8.48
CA VAL A 237 -20.61 -4.57 -7.27
C VAL A 237 -19.91 -3.24 -7.53
N LEU A 238 -18.68 -3.26 -8.03
CA LEU A 238 -17.93 -2.04 -8.35
C LEU A 238 -18.59 -1.18 -9.44
N LYS A 239 -19.28 -1.79 -10.42
CA LYS A 239 -20.08 -1.06 -11.41
C LYS A 239 -21.24 -0.30 -10.75
N THR A 240 -21.93 -0.92 -9.80
CA THR A 240 -23.00 -0.26 -9.03
C THR A 240 -22.45 0.86 -8.15
N THR A 241 -21.30 0.65 -7.48
CA THR A 241 -20.68 1.67 -6.62
C THR A 241 -20.20 2.90 -7.40
N PHE A 242 -19.66 2.73 -8.62
CA PHE A 242 -19.04 3.82 -9.39
C PHE A 242 -19.89 4.35 -10.57
N GLY A 243 -21.08 3.78 -10.80
CA GLY A 243 -22.07 4.30 -11.76
C GLY A 243 -21.49 4.53 -13.16
N GLY A 244 -21.67 5.75 -13.70
CA GLY A 244 -21.18 6.12 -15.04
C GLY A 244 -19.65 6.04 -15.21
N ALA A 245 -18.86 6.08 -14.14
CA ALA A 245 -17.41 5.87 -14.24
C ALA A 245 -17.05 4.41 -14.56
N ALA A 246 -17.97 3.45 -14.42
CA ALA A 246 -17.79 2.03 -14.73
C ALA A 246 -17.15 1.77 -16.10
N GLU A 247 -17.50 2.54 -17.13
CA GLU A 247 -16.94 2.36 -18.47
C GLU A 247 -15.46 2.74 -18.54
N GLN A 248 -15.00 3.65 -17.67
CA GLN A 248 -13.58 3.91 -17.45
C GLN A 248 -12.94 2.81 -16.58
N VAL A 249 -13.59 2.38 -15.49
CA VAL A 249 -13.06 1.35 -14.58
C VAL A 249 -12.86 -0.02 -15.29
N PHE A 250 -13.74 -0.34 -16.25
CA PHE A 250 -13.85 -1.68 -16.86
C PHE A 250 -13.75 -1.72 -18.40
N GLY A 251 -13.61 -0.58 -19.07
CA GLY A 251 -13.43 -0.52 -20.52
C GLY A 251 -12.15 -1.23 -20.98
N PRO A 252 -12.10 -1.68 -22.26
CA PRO A 252 -10.89 -2.27 -22.83
C PRO A 252 -9.75 -1.24 -22.86
N GLU A 253 -8.53 -1.73 -22.65
CA GLU A 253 -7.32 -0.92 -22.72
C GLU A 253 -7.20 -0.26 -24.10
N VAL A 254 -7.08 1.07 -24.12
CA VAL A 254 -6.94 1.84 -25.36
C VAL A 254 -5.59 1.51 -25.96
N ARG A 255 -5.61 0.64 -26.99
CA ARG A 255 -4.42 0.26 -27.74
C ARG A 255 -3.73 1.50 -28.27
N GLU A 256 -2.44 1.62 -28.01
CA GLU A 256 -1.62 2.70 -28.57
C GLU A 256 -1.77 2.74 -30.10
N PRO A 257 -1.84 3.94 -30.70
CA PRO A 257 -1.85 4.06 -32.15
C PRO A 257 -0.52 3.50 -32.68
N ARG A 258 -0.59 2.42 -33.45
CA ARG A 258 0.58 1.89 -34.16
C ARG A 258 1.19 3.01 -35.01
N SER A 259 2.42 3.41 -34.69
CA SER A 259 3.23 4.30 -35.50
C SER A 259 3.29 3.78 -36.93
N ARG A 260 2.93 4.63 -37.89
CA ARG A 260 3.24 4.48 -39.31
C ARG A 260 4.47 5.31 -39.65
#